data_AF-A0A848LFM9-F1
#
_entry.id   AF-A0A848LFM9-F1
#
_cell.length_a   1.000
_cell.length_b   1.000
_cell.length_c   1.000
_cell.angle_alpha   90.00
_cell.angle_beta   90.00
_cell.angle_gamma   90.00
#
_symmetry.space_group_name_H-M   'P 1'
#
loop_
_entity.id
_entity.type
_entity.pdbx_description
1 polymer ?
#
loop_
_entity_poly.entity_id
_entity_poly.type
_entity_poly.pdbx_seq_one_letter_code
_entity_poly.pdbx_strand_id
1 'polypeptide(L)'
;MSRRRQLRRTLSRLLLLAPVTTLGAGCDYTGCDGKNTHQETFVIADLRSSDGGTPPAGASCEELCATVGGSAPCSLVRSDGGVTADQVKCEVSYLCEGRRPEGLCSDGAVAGQVPMLGALFAKMAHLEAASVPAFERLAEELAAHGAPHRLVRAARRAAREEVRHARAMQSLAARHGAPMPEVSVAPFTARSLEALALENAVEGCVRETFGALLAGWQARRAGDVAVREALATIAPDELRHAELSWAIHAWALDRLAPEARARVEEAQREAWLALERESAESRLPEHVAREAGLPAPDVALQLVRELARSLAAGGTARA
;
A
#
# COMPACT_ATOMS: atom_id res chain seq x y z
N MET A 1 11.27 -16.77 20.95
CA MET A 1 10.59 -17.35 19.76
C MET A 1 11.23 -16.77 18.50
N SER A 2 11.35 -17.50 17.38
CA SER A 2 11.89 -16.90 16.14
C SER A 2 10.91 -15.85 15.57
N ARG A 3 11.41 -14.68 15.16
CA ARG A 3 10.57 -13.56 14.64
C ARG A 3 9.69 -13.97 13.45
N ARG A 4 10.13 -14.94 12.64
CA ARG A 4 9.29 -15.58 11.59
C ARG A 4 8.06 -16.29 12.16
N ARG A 5 8.24 -17.12 13.20
CA ARG A 5 7.12 -17.81 13.88
C ARG A 5 6.18 -16.83 14.58
N GLN A 6 6.71 -15.73 15.10
CA GLN A 6 5.91 -14.63 15.67
C GLN A 6 5.06 -13.97 14.57
N LEU A 7 5.68 -13.48 13.49
CA LEU A 7 5.00 -12.82 12.38
C LEU A 7 3.85 -13.67 11.82
N ARG A 8 4.12 -14.95 11.49
CA ARG A 8 3.08 -15.89 11.01
C ARG A 8 1.93 -16.04 12.00
N ARG A 9 2.21 -16.18 13.29
CA ARG A 9 1.18 -16.29 14.34
C ARG A 9 0.36 -15.00 14.49
N THR A 10 1.02 -13.84 14.47
CA THR A 10 0.36 -12.53 14.54
C THR A 10 -0.58 -12.35 13.36
N LEU A 11 -0.11 -12.52 12.13
CA LEU A 11 -0.95 -12.41 10.94
C LEU A 11 -2.09 -13.43 11.01
N SER A 12 -1.83 -14.72 11.22
CA SER A 12 -2.90 -15.73 11.36
C SER A 12 -3.95 -15.37 12.42
N ARG A 13 -3.56 -14.79 13.56
CA ARG A 13 -4.50 -14.34 14.61
C ARG A 13 -5.36 -13.17 14.13
N LEU A 14 -4.76 -12.13 13.56
CA LEU A 14 -5.48 -10.94 13.07
C LEU A 14 -6.42 -11.27 11.92
N LEU A 15 -5.98 -12.15 11.02
CA LEU A 15 -6.76 -12.67 9.89
C LEU A 15 -8.01 -13.47 10.32
N LEU A 16 -8.05 -13.97 11.57
CA LEU A 16 -9.14 -14.78 12.15
C LEU A 16 -10.07 -14.00 13.12
N LEU A 17 -9.60 -12.96 13.80
CA LEU A 17 -10.34 -12.30 14.90
C LEU A 17 -11.31 -11.19 14.48
N ALA A 18 -11.32 -10.77 13.22
CA ALA A 18 -11.97 -9.53 12.83
C ALA A 18 -13.50 -9.66 12.62
N PRO A 19 -14.32 -8.83 13.31
CA PRO A 19 -15.78 -8.84 13.16
C PRO A 19 -16.25 -8.37 11.77
N VAL A 20 -17.55 -8.52 11.50
CA VAL A 20 -18.20 -8.19 10.23
C VAL A 20 -18.99 -6.89 10.38
N THR A 21 -18.29 -5.75 10.38
CA THR A 21 -18.90 -4.42 10.23
C THR A 21 -18.00 -3.55 9.34
N THR A 22 -18.61 -2.89 8.37
CA THR A 22 -17.95 -2.18 7.27
C THR A 22 -18.17 -0.67 7.37
N LEU A 23 -17.16 0.13 6.99
CA LEU A 23 -17.27 1.38 6.19
C LEU A 23 -15.89 2.11 6.07
N GLY A 24 -15.18 1.92 4.94
CA GLY A 24 -14.52 3.05 4.24
C GLY A 24 -12.99 3.31 4.24
N ALA A 25 -12.10 2.31 3.98
CA ALA A 25 -10.70 2.29 3.41
C ALA A 25 -9.59 3.32 3.79
N GLY A 26 -8.30 3.20 3.29
CA GLY A 26 -7.25 4.25 2.88
C GLY A 26 -5.68 4.34 3.26
N CYS A 27 -4.76 4.90 2.39
CA CYS A 27 -3.23 4.98 2.51
C CYS A 27 -2.53 6.22 1.83
N ASP A 28 -1.22 6.46 2.12
CA ASP A 28 -0.31 7.48 1.51
C ASP A 28 0.97 6.94 0.79
N TYR A 29 1.60 7.78 -0.07
CA TYR A 29 3.00 7.65 -0.56
C TYR A 29 3.71 9.01 -0.75
N THR A 30 5.01 9.09 -0.46
CA THR A 30 5.90 10.22 -0.81
C THR A 30 6.71 9.98 -2.09
N GLY A 31 6.21 10.47 -3.24
CA GLY A 31 6.99 10.57 -4.48
C GLY A 31 7.96 11.76 -4.50
N CYS A 32 8.65 11.97 -5.62
CA CYS A 32 9.64 13.05 -5.79
C CYS A 32 9.09 14.48 -5.53
N ASP A 33 7.77 14.68 -5.60
CA ASP A 33 7.10 15.98 -5.41
C ASP A 33 6.53 16.19 -3.98
N GLY A 34 6.73 15.23 -3.07
CA GLY A 34 6.49 15.43 -1.63
C GLY A 34 5.04 15.66 -1.18
N LYS A 35 4.05 15.17 -1.93
CA LYS A 35 2.62 15.21 -1.57
C LYS A 35 2.05 13.80 -1.47
N ASN A 36 1.26 13.56 -0.42
CA ASN A 36 0.78 12.23 -0.01
C ASN A 36 -0.54 11.81 -0.66
N THR A 37 -0.95 12.51 -1.71
CA THR A 37 -2.35 12.61 -2.10
C THR A 37 -2.50 12.62 -3.63
N HIS A 38 -3.51 11.92 -4.14
CA HIS A 38 -3.73 11.79 -5.58
C HIS A 38 -4.95 12.58 -6.04
N GLN A 39 -4.84 13.32 -7.14
CA GLN A 39 -5.97 14.04 -7.72
C GLN A 39 -6.76 13.17 -8.70
N GLU A 40 -7.79 12.49 -8.19
CA GLU A 40 -8.73 11.70 -8.99
C GLU A 40 -9.85 12.58 -9.55
N THR A 41 -10.40 12.22 -10.73
CA THR A 41 -11.48 12.98 -11.38
C THR A 41 -12.77 12.15 -11.45
N PHE A 42 -13.84 12.70 -10.89
CA PHE A 42 -15.13 12.02 -10.73
C PHE A 42 -16.21 12.72 -11.55
N VAL A 43 -17.05 11.95 -12.21
CA VAL A 43 -18.28 12.46 -12.86
C VAL A 43 -19.34 12.67 -11.78
N ILE A 44 -19.85 13.89 -11.65
CA ILE A 44 -20.77 14.27 -10.56
C ILE A 44 -22.08 13.47 -10.61
N ALA A 45 -22.53 13.08 -11.80
CA ALA A 45 -23.73 12.25 -12.00
C ALA A 45 -23.59 10.81 -11.47
N ASP A 46 -22.37 10.29 -11.35
CA ASP A 46 -22.08 8.94 -10.85
C ASP A 46 -21.82 8.90 -9.33
N LEU A 47 -21.64 10.07 -8.71
CA LEU A 47 -21.46 10.19 -7.26
C LEU A 47 -22.69 9.74 -6.50
N ARG A 48 -22.47 8.97 -5.43
CA ARG A 48 -23.50 8.56 -4.48
C ARG A 48 -23.02 8.87 -3.08
N SER A 49 -23.85 9.55 -2.31
CA SER A 49 -23.66 9.76 -0.88
C SER A 49 -23.71 8.43 -0.12
N SER A 50 -23.25 8.43 1.12
CA SER A 50 -23.22 7.24 2.00
C SER A 50 -24.61 6.66 2.35
N ASP A 51 -25.68 7.42 2.12
CA ASP A 51 -27.07 6.99 2.22
C ASP A 51 -27.65 6.46 0.89
N GLY A 52 -26.85 6.43 -0.18
CA GLY A 52 -27.27 6.07 -1.54
C GLY A 52 -27.90 7.20 -2.34
N GLY A 53 -28.03 8.40 -1.75
CA GLY A 53 -28.56 9.59 -2.44
C GLY A 53 -27.61 10.15 -3.49
N THR A 54 -28.14 10.95 -4.43
CA THR A 54 -27.32 11.80 -5.29
C THR A 54 -26.91 13.08 -4.55
N PRO A 55 -25.72 13.65 -4.79
CA PRO A 55 -25.33 14.93 -4.21
C PRO A 55 -26.36 16.03 -4.50
N PRO A 56 -26.58 16.99 -3.57
CA PRO A 56 -27.55 18.06 -3.77
C PRO A 56 -27.15 18.98 -4.95
N ALA A 57 -28.16 19.47 -5.67
CA ALA A 57 -27.94 20.36 -6.81
C ALA A 57 -27.24 21.65 -6.36
N GLY A 58 -26.05 21.90 -6.91
CA GLY A 58 -25.23 23.06 -6.54
C GLY A 58 -24.23 22.82 -5.41
N ALA A 59 -24.05 21.58 -4.93
CA ALA A 59 -23.04 21.20 -3.95
C ALA A 59 -21.65 21.80 -4.23
N SER A 60 -20.94 22.14 -3.16
CA SER A 60 -19.57 22.64 -3.20
C SER A 60 -18.59 21.58 -3.70
N CYS A 61 -17.40 22.03 -4.09
CA CYS A 61 -16.32 21.14 -4.50
C CYS A 61 -15.94 20.15 -3.39
N GLU A 62 -15.84 20.68 -2.17
CA GLU A 62 -15.51 19.95 -0.94
C GLU A 62 -16.63 18.97 -0.55
N GLU A 63 -17.90 19.37 -0.67
CA GLU A 63 -19.05 18.49 -0.42
C GLU A 63 -19.08 17.31 -1.40
N LEU A 64 -18.82 17.57 -2.68
CA LEU A 64 -18.74 16.55 -3.72
C LEU A 64 -17.56 15.60 -3.47
N CYS A 65 -16.40 16.13 -3.11
CA CYS A 65 -15.23 15.31 -2.74
C CYS A 65 -15.47 14.48 -1.49
N ALA A 66 -16.17 15.01 -0.47
CA ALA A 66 -16.53 14.26 0.71
C ALA A 66 -17.36 13.00 0.39
N THR A 67 -18.20 13.01 -0.65
CA THR A 67 -18.97 11.81 -1.07
C THR A 67 -18.09 10.66 -1.57
N VAL A 68 -16.90 10.94 -2.09
CA VAL A 68 -15.90 9.94 -2.51
C VAL A 68 -14.78 9.78 -1.50
N GLY A 69 -14.85 10.48 -0.38
CA GLY A 69 -13.85 10.48 0.68
C GLY A 69 -12.62 11.32 0.39
N GLY A 70 -12.70 12.26 -0.56
CA GLY A 70 -11.62 13.18 -0.88
C GLY A 70 -11.71 14.54 -0.18
N SER A 71 -10.59 15.26 -0.21
CA SER A 71 -10.38 16.58 0.36
C SER A 71 -10.08 17.64 -0.72
N ALA A 72 -9.90 18.88 -0.26
CA ALA A 72 -9.28 19.95 -1.02
C ALA A 72 -7.73 19.86 -0.90
N PRO A 73 -6.94 20.30 -1.90
CA PRO A 73 -7.33 21.08 -3.07
C PRO A 73 -8.10 20.29 -4.14
N CYS A 74 -9.32 20.74 -4.39
CA CYS A 74 -10.23 20.18 -5.39
C CYS A 74 -10.61 21.24 -6.43
N SER A 75 -11.13 20.82 -7.59
CA SER A 75 -11.68 21.74 -8.58
C SER A 75 -12.93 21.19 -9.27
N LEU A 76 -13.90 22.06 -9.54
CA LEU A 76 -15.09 21.72 -10.32
C LEU A 76 -14.89 22.10 -11.79
N VAL A 77 -15.20 21.17 -12.68
CA VAL A 77 -15.29 21.37 -14.13
C VAL A 77 -16.76 21.16 -14.50
N ARG A 78 -17.52 22.24 -14.54
CA ARG A 78 -18.90 22.23 -15.03
C ARG A 78 -18.91 22.38 -16.54
N SER A 79 -19.92 21.79 -17.17
CA SER A 79 -20.13 21.83 -18.61
C SER A 79 -20.94 23.06 -19.00
N ASP A 80 -20.56 23.70 -20.11
CA ASP A 80 -21.26 24.87 -20.67
C ASP A 80 -22.54 24.47 -21.45
N GLY A 81 -23.30 23.50 -20.92
CA GLY A 81 -24.49 22.92 -21.59
C GLY A 81 -24.17 21.95 -22.73
N GLY A 82 -22.96 21.39 -22.76
CA GLY A 82 -22.49 20.46 -23.78
C GLY A 82 -22.72 18.97 -23.47
N VAL A 83 -22.12 18.09 -24.28
CA VAL A 83 -22.21 16.62 -24.15
C VAL A 83 -21.34 16.05 -23.02
N THR A 84 -20.35 16.81 -22.54
CA THR A 84 -19.46 16.42 -21.45
C THR A 84 -20.17 16.55 -20.10
N ALA A 85 -20.14 15.51 -19.27
CA ALA A 85 -20.72 15.58 -17.92
C ALA A 85 -19.89 16.46 -16.96
N ASP A 86 -20.58 17.10 -16.02
CA ASP A 86 -19.97 17.87 -14.93
C ASP A 86 -19.08 16.96 -14.06
N GLN A 87 -17.91 17.47 -13.68
CA GLN A 87 -16.86 16.72 -12.99
C GLN A 87 -16.33 17.46 -11.77
N VAL A 88 -15.85 16.71 -10.79
CA VAL A 88 -15.07 17.20 -9.67
C VAL A 88 -13.72 16.48 -9.64
N LYS A 89 -12.63 17.24 -9.53
CA LYS A 89 -11.29 16.72 -9.28
C LYS A 89 -11.04 16.80 -7.78
N CYS A 90 -10.82 15.67 -7.14
CA CYS A 90 -10.70 15.55 -5.69
C CYS A 90 -9.36 14.98 -5.28
N GLU A 91 -8.87 15.41 -4.14
CA GLU A 91 -7.68 14.85 -3.53
C GLU A 91 -8.06 13.61 -2.68
N VAL A 92 -7.55 12.40 -2.98
CA VAL A 92 -7.96 11.15 -2.31
C VAL A 92 -6.77 10.28 -1.88
N SER A 93 -6.99 9.47 -0.84
CA SER A 93 -6.02 8.52 -0.23
C SER A 93 -6.68 7.15 0.02
N TYR A 94 -6.15 6.07 -0.59
CA TYR A 94 -6.74 4.72 -0.57
C TYR A 94 -5.71 3.58 -0.33
N LEU A 95 -6.08 2.51 0.42
CA LEU A 95 -5.14 1.56 1.08
C LEU A 95 -4.37 0.74 0.02
N CYS A 96 -3.05 0.95 -0.11
CA CYS A 96 -2.18 0.13 -0.97
C CYS A 96 -0.74 0.13 -0.46
N GLU A 97 -0.18 -1.06 -0.25
CA GLU A 97 1.08 -1.28 0.47
C GLU A 97 1.99 -2.26 -0.26
N GLY A 98 3.31 -2.08 -0.10
CA GLY A 98 4.37 -2.87 -0.73
C GLY A 98 5.71 -2.11 -0.69
N ARG A 99 6.84 -2.74 -1.01
CA ARG A 99 8.16 -2.09 -0.99
C ARG A 99 8.35 -1.12 -2.15
N ARG A 100 8.23 0.18 -1.89
CA ARG A 100 8.46 1.22 -2.91
C ARG A 100 9.96 1.52 -3.01
N PRO A 101 10.54 1.66 -4.23
CA PRO A 101 11.94 2.04 -4.35
C PRO A 101 12.09 3.54 -4.11
N GLU A 102 13.09 3.94 -3.30
CA GLU A 102 13.67 5.29 -3.42
C GLU A 102 13.91 5.62 -4.90
N GLY A 103 13.35 6.74 -5.36
CA GLY A 103 13.41 7.19 -6.76
C GLY A 103 12.20 6.82 -7.64
N LEU A 104 11.10 6.27 -7.10
CA LEU A 104 9.85 6.10 -7.87
C LEU A 104 9.25 7.47 -8.25
N CYS A 105 9.32 7.80 -9.54
CA CYS A 105 8.92 9.10 -10.12
C CYS A 105 7.48 9.13 -10.64
N SER A 106 6.79 7.99 -10.61
CA SER A 106 5.42 7.84 -11.12
C SER A 106 4.48 7.52 -9.98
N ASP A 107 3.31 8.14 -9.98
CA ASP A 107 2.36 8.07 -8.87
C ASP A 107 1.28 7.00 -9.07
N GLY A 108 1.30 6.28 -10.19
CA GLY A 108 0.34 5.22 -10.51
C GLY A 108 -1.07 5.73 -10.86
N ALA A 109 -1.27 7.04 -11.06
CA ALA A 109 -2.54 7.58 -11.50
C ALA A 109 -2.89 7.13 -12.94
N VAL A 110 -4.16 6.85 -13.18
CA VAL A 110 -4.67 6.46 -14.50
C VAL A 110 -5.22 7.70 -15.21
N ALA A 111 -4.75 7.96 -16.44
CA ALA A 111 -5.24 9.08 -17.23
C ALA A 111 -6.60 8.77 -17.85
N GLY A 112 -7.52 9.75 -17.78
CA GLY A 112 -8.85 9.67 -18.37
C GLY A 112 -9.93 9.14 -17.42
N GLN A 113 -11.16 8.99 -17.93
CA GLN A 113 -12.31 8.52 -17.16
C GLN A 113 -12.29 6.99 -17.11
N VAL A 114 -11.96 6.43 -15.95
CA VAL A 114 -11.97 4.98 -15.67
C VAL A 114 -12.75 4.67 -14.40
N PRO A 115 -13.33 3.46 -14.24
CA PRO A 115 -14.00 3.09 -13.00
C PRO A 115 -13.01 3.06 -11.82
N MET A 116 -13.40 3.64 -10.67
CA MET A 116 -12.55 3.72 -9.47
C MET A 116 -11.98 2.37 -9.01
N LEU A 117 -12.76 1.29 -9.12
CA LEU A 117 -12.28 -0.06 -8.80
C LEU A 117 -11.17 -0.53 -9.77
N GLY A 118 -11.24 -0.14 -11.04
CA GLY A 118 -10.18 -0.36 -12.01
C GLY A 118 -8.94 0.48 -11.71
N ALA A 119 -9.12 1.77 -11.41
CA ALA A 119 -8.03 2.67 -11.01
C ALA A 119 -7.27 2.14 -9.79
N LEU A 120 -7.99 1.68 -8.76
CA LEU A 120 -7.40 1.02 -7.59
C LEU A 120 -6.52 -0.17 -7.98
N PHE A 121 -7.00 -1.09 -8.81
CA PHE A 121 -6.19 -2.24 -9.26
C PHE A 121 -5.04 -1.84 -10.20
N ALA A 122 -5.18 -0.77 -10.98
CA ALA A 122 -4.11 -0.23 -11.81
C ALA A 122 -2.97 0.35 -10.95
N LYS A 123 -3.33 1.07 -9.87
CA LYS A 123 -2.41 1.58 -8.85
C LYS A 123 -1.74 0.46 -8.05
N MET A 124 -2.48 -0.59 -7.67
CA MET A 124 -1.89 -1.81 -7.10
C MET A 124 -0.85 -2.39 -8.07
N ALA A 125 -1.24 -2.65 -9.33
CA ALA A 125 -0.36 -3.22 -10.35
C ALA A 125 0.91 -2.39 -10.61
N HIS A 126 0.79 -1.05 -10.59
CA HIS A 126 1.90 -0.12 -10.69
C HIS A 126 2.87 -0.24 -9.50
N LEU A 127 2.35 -0.35 -8.27
CA LEU A 127 3.15 -0.50 -7.07
C LEU A 127 3.85 -1.88 -7.01
N GLU A 128 3.17 -2.96 -7.37
CA GLU A 128 3.79 -4.29 -7.56
C GLU A 128 4.93 -4.21 -8.60
N ALA A 129 4.69 -3.56 -9.74
CA ALA A 129 5.70 -3.40 -10.78
C ALA A 129 6.89 -2.51 -10.33
N ALA A 130 6.65 -1.51 -9.46
CA ALA A 130 7.69 -0.70 -8.84
C ALA A 130 8.51 -1.48 -7.79
N SER A 131 7.92 -2.47 -7.12
CA SER A 131 8.61 -3.36 -6.18
C SER A 131 9.66 -4.25 -6.88
N VAL A 132 9.53 -4.52 -8.19
CA VAL A 132 10.51 -5.28 -8.98
C VAL A 132 11.93 -4.66 -8.90
N PRO A 133 12.18 -3.43 -9.39
CA PRO A 133 13.50 -2.81 -9.30
C PRO A 133 13.91 -2.53 -7.84
N ALA A 134 12.96 -2.35 -6.91
CA ALA A 134 13.26 -2.21 -5.48
C ALA A 134 13.94 -3.46 -4.90
N PHE A 135 13.44 -4.65 -5.24
CA PHE A 135 14.02 -5.92 -4.82
C PHE A 135 15.29 -6.31 -5.60
N GLU A 136 15.42 -5.89 -6.87
CA GLU A 136 16.65 -6.06 -7.65
C GLU A 136 17.79 -5.22 -7.06
N ARG A 137 17.58 -3.92 -6.84
CA ARG A 137 18.54 -3.05 -6.13
C ARG A 137 18.90 -3.62 -4.76
N LEU A 138 17.91 -4.01 -3.96
CA LEU A 138 18.13 -4.60 -2.65
C LEU A 138 19.04 -5.83 -2.72
N ALA A 139 18.87 -6.69 -3.73
CA ALA A 139 19.72 -7.86 -3.90
C ALA A 139 21.19 -7.50 -4.22
N GLU A 140 21.41 -6.45 -5.01
CA GLU A 140 22.74 -5.95 -5.36
C GLU A 140 23.43 -5.28 -4.16
N GLU A 141 22.72 -4.39 -3.46
CA GLU A 141 23.23 -3.72 -2.25
C GLU A 141 23.54 -4.73 -1.14
N LEU A 142 22.66 -5.73 -0.92
CA LEU A 142 22.92 -6.82 0.01
C LEU A 142 24.19 -7.61 -0.36
N ALA A 143 24.44 -7.83 -1.66
CA ALA A 143 25.65 -8.52 -2.10
C ALA A 143 26.90 -7.65 -1.87
N ALA A 144 26.84 -6.35 -2.19
CA ALA A 144 27.93 -5.40 -2.00
C ALA A 144 28.32 -5.24 -0.51
N HIS A 145 27.33 -5.21 0.39
CA HIS A 145 27.54 -5.12 1.84
C HIS A 145 27.84 -6.47 2.53
N GLY A 146 28.09 -7.54 1.76
CA GLY A 146 28.49 -8.85 2.30
C GLY A 146 27.39 -9.58 3.08
N ALA A 147 26.12 -9.41 2.69
CA ALA A 147 25.01 -10.13 3.29
C ALA A 147 25.08 -11.65 2.98
N PRO A 148 24.61 -12.52 3.88
CA PRO A 148 24.51 -13.95 3.62
C PRO A 148 23.77 -14.23 2.30
N HIS A 149 24.34 -15.06 1.42
CA HIS A 149 23.77 -15.37 0.10
C HIS A 149 22.28 -15.80 0.11
N ARG A 150 21.78 -16.34 1.23
CA ARG A 150 20.36 -16.65 1.42
C ARG A 150 19.43 -15.42 1.37
N LEU A 151 19.90 -14.25 1.82
CA LEU A 151 19.14 -12.98 1.76
C LEU A 151 19.16 -12.43 0.32
N VAL A 152 20.33 -12.39 -0.32
CA VAL A 152 20.47 -12.00 -1.74
C VAL A 152 19.59 -12.86 -2.66
N ARG A 153 19.60 -14.19 -2.48
CA ARG A 153 18.72 -15.11 -3.25
C ARG A 153 17.24 -14.91 -2.95
N ALA A 154 16.88 -14.49 -1.73
CA ALA A 154 15.50 -14.22 -1.37
C ALA A 154 15.01 -12.89 -1.96
N ALA A 155 15.81 -11.83 -1.95
CA ALA A 155 15.49 -10.56 -2.63
C ALA A 155 15.33 -10.76 -4.15
N ARG A 156 16.27 -11.44 -4.80
CA ARG A 156 16.11 -11.84 -6.22
C ARG A 156 14.90 -12.75 -6.46
N ARG A 157 14.42 -13.45 -5.44
CA ARG A 157 13.20 -14.27 -5.56
C ARG A 157 11.98 -13.38 -5.51
N ALA A 158 11.87 -12.49 -4.53
CA ALA A 158 10.82 -11.47 -4.39
C ALA A 158 10.60 -10.69 -5.69
N ALA A 159 11.66 -10.12 -6.30
CA ALA A 159 11.56 -9.47 -7.61
C ALA A 159 10.84 -10.30 -8.71
N ARG A 160 10.99 -11.64 -8.72
CA ARG A 160 10.27 -12.53 -9.66
C ARG A 160 8.84 -12.90 -9.23
N GLU A 161 8.49 -12.64 -7.98
CA GLU A 161 7.12 -12.72 -7.45
C GLU A 161 6.36 -11.45 -7.83
N GLU A 162 6.96 -10.28 -7.66
CA GLU A 162 6.35 -9.00 -8.04
C GLU A 162 6.00 -8.93 -9.54
N VAL A 163 6.83 -9.49 -10.43
CA VAL A 163 6.51 -9.63 -11.86
C VAL A 163 5.21 -10.44 -12.10
N ARG A 164 4.87 -11.39 -11.21
CA ARG A 164 3.60 -12.13 -11.26
C ARG A 164 2.48 -11.33 -10.60
N HIS A 165 2.74 -10.65 -9.49
CA HIS A 165 1.76 -9.86 -8.75
C HIS A 165 1.26 -8.69 -9.59
N ALA A 166 2.18 -7.93 -10.20
CA ALA A 166 1.89 -6.87 -11.15
C ALA A 166 1.01 -7.34 -12.30
N ARG A 167 1.30 -8.50 -12.90
CA ARG A 167 0.47 -9.09 -13.96
C ARG A 167 -0.92 -9.50 -13.49
N ALA A 168 -1.05 -10.03 -12.28
CA ALA A 168 -2.34 -10.39 -11.70
C ALA A 168 -3.18 -9.14 -11.43
N MET A 169 -2.60 -8.11 -10.79
CA MET A 169 -3.27 -6.84 -10.54
C MET A 169 -3.59 -6.09 -11.84
N GLN A 170 -2.70 -6.09 -12.84
CA GLN A 170 -2.95 -5.53 -14.17
C GLN A 170 -4.12 -6.24 -14.87
N SER A 171 -4.26 -7.56 -14.69
CA SER A 171 -5.39 -8.33 -15.24
C SER A 171 -6.71 -7.96 -14.56
N LEU A 172 -6.69 -7.68 -13.25
CA LEU A 172 -7.85 -7.13 -12.53
C LEU A 172 -8.17 -5.71 -13.00
N ALA A 173 -7.19 -4.82 -13.11
CA ALA A 173 -7.36 -3.46 -13.62
C ALA A 173 -8.03 -3.45 -14.99
N ALA A 174 -7.51 -4.24 -15.94
CA ALA A 174 -8.08 -4.36 -17.28
C ALA A 174 -9.51 -4.93 -17.27
N ARG A 175 -9.79 -5.94 -16.42
CA ARG A 175 -11.15 -6.48 -16.23
C ARG A 175 -12.14 -5.45 -15.66
N HIS A 176 -11.65 -4.48 -14.89
CA HIS A 176 -12.45 -3.37 -14.34
C HIS A 176 -12.30 -2.06 -15.13
N GLY A 177 -11.83 -2.12 -16.38
CA GLY A 177 -11.87 -1.01 -17.33
C GLY A 177 -10.76 0.04 -17.19
N ALA A 178 -9.66 -0.26 -16.50
CA ALA A 178 -8.51 0.63 -16.35
C ALA A 178 -7.21 0.02 -16.92
N PRO A 179 -6.41 0.76 -17.69
CA PRO A 179 -5.04 0.36 -18.01
C PRO A 179 -4.12 0.55 -16.81
N MET A 180 -3.09 -0.29 -16.68
CA MET A 180 -1.98 -0.03 -15.76
C MET A 180 -1.05 1.02 -16.37
N PRO A 181 -0.68 2.10 -15.64
CA PRO A 181 0.27 3.09 -16.11
C PRO A 181 1.71 2.56 -16.11
N GLU A 182 2.60 3.23 -16.84
CA GLU A 182 4.02 2.87 -16.91
C GLU A 182 4.74 3.19 -15.58
N VAL A 183 5.62 2.28 -15.16
CA VAL A 183 6.49 2.48 -13.99
C VAL A 183 7.76 3.20 -14.41
N SER A 184 7.94 4.42 -13.88
CA SER A 184 9.18 5.19 -14.00
C SER A 184 9.88 5.28 -12.65
N VAL A 185 11.12 4.79 -12.60
CA VAL A 185 12.01 4.82 -11.43
C VAL A 185 13.34 5.43 -11.85
N ALA A 186 13.83 6.41 -11.10
CA ALA A 186 15.12 7.05 -11.35
C ALA A 186 16.29 6.04 -11.23
N PRO A 187 17.35 6.17 -12.05
CA PRO A 187 18.54 5.36 -11.91
C PRO A 187 19.15 5.47 -10.50
N PHE A 188 19.37 4.33 -9.86
CA PHE A 188 19.91 4.27 -8.50
C PHE A 188 21.41 4.00 -8.48
N THR A 189 22.08 4.50 -7.45
CA THR A 189 23.45 4.13 -7.08
C THR A 189 23.42 3.26 -5.82
N ALA A 190 24.46 2.45 -5.60
CA ALA A 190 24.54 1.61 -4.41
C ALA A 190 24.71 2.47 -3.15
N ARG A 191 23.79 2.34 -2.20
CA ARG A 191 23.74 3.19 -1.00
C ARG A 191 24.57 2.62 0.15
N SER A 192 24.76 3.40 1.21
CA SER A 192 25.37 2.93 2.45
C SER A 192 24.49 1.86 3.13
N LEU A 193 25.11 1.02 3.96
CA LEU A 193 24.35 0.01 4.74
C LEU A 193 23.31 0.67 5.66
N GLU A 194 23.57 1.87 6.15
CA GLU A 194 22.61 2.63 6.97
C GLU A 194 21.41 3.09 6.15
N ALA A 195 21.62 3.66 4.95
CA ALA A 195 20.53 4.08 4.07
C ALA A 195 19.65 2.89 3.62
N LEU A 196 20.28 1.75 3.29
CA LEU A 196 19.55 0.49 3.05
C LEU A 196 18.73 0.06 4.27
N ALA A 197 19.30 0.17 5.47
CA ALA A 197 18.62 -0.22 6.71
C ALA A 197 17.45 0.71 7.06
N LEU A 198 17.56 2.01 6.79
CA LEU A 198 16.50 3.01 6.92
C LEU A 198 15.32 2.70 5.99
N GLU A 199 15.57 2.54 4.67
CA GLU A 199 14.53 2.13 3.72
C GLU A 199 13.89 0.80 4.12
N ASN A 200 14.72 -0.20 4.48
CA ASN A 200 14.21 -1.51 4.86
C ASN A 200 13.43 -1.49 6.19
N ALA A 201 13.64 -0.49 7.06
CA ALA A 201 12.84 -0.31 8.26
C ALA A 201 11.44 0.24 7.94
N VAL A 202 11.34 1.21 7.03
CA VAL A 202 10.07 1.81 6.60
C VAL A 202 9.32 0.88 5.64
N GLU A 203 9.83 0.74 4.42
CA GLU A 203 9.19 0.01 3.33
C GLU A 203 9.14 -1.50 3.63
N GLY A 204 10.24 -2.06 4.15
CA GLY A 204 10.37 -3.50 4.39
C GLY A 204 9.73 -4.01 5.70
N CYS A 205 9.92 -3.32 6.82
CA CYS A 205 9.51 -3.85 8.13
C CYS A 205 8.13 -3.35 8.56
N VAL A 206 7.71 -2.16 8.10
CA VAL A 206 6.36 -1.64 8.34
C VAL A 206 5.45 -1.99 7.17
N ARG A 207 5.66 -1.37 6.00
CA ARG A 207 4.71 -1.39 4.88
C ARG A 207 4.46 -2.77 4.32
N GLU A 208 5.49 -3.46 3.86
CA GLU A 208 5.42 -4.88 3.45
C GLU A 208 4.80 -5.83 4.49
N THR A 209 5.03 -5.57 5.78
CA THR A 209 4.45 -6.40 6.85
C THR A 209 2.95 -6.15 7.01
N PHE A 210 2.48 -4.93 6.74
CA PHE A 210 1.06 -4.62 6.68
C PHE A 210 0.41 -5.00 5.33
N GLY A 211 1.11 -4.84 4.21
CA GLY A 211 0.72 -5.37 2.89
C GLY A 211 0.45 -6.87 2.92
N ALA A 212 1.34 -7.66 3.55
CA ALA A 212 1.10 -9.08 3.78
C ALA A 212 -0.15 -9.40 4.63
N LEU A 213 -0.49 -8.52 5.59
CA LEU A 213 -1.74 -8.62 6.37
C LEU A 213 -2.97 -8.23 5.51
N LEU A 214 -2.82 -7.22 4.65
CA LEU A 214 -3.87 -6.65 3.81
C LEU A 214 -4.22 -7.57 2.62
N ALA A 215 -3.23 -8.07 1.88
CA ALA A 215 -3.41 -9.09 0.84
C ALA A 215 -4.07 -10.35 1.43
N GLY A 216 -3.58 -10.79 2.59
CA GLY A 216 -4.20 -11.88 3.34
C GLY A 216 -5.64 -11.58 3.77
N TRP A 217 -5.97 -10.33 4.12
CA TRP A 217 -7.32 -9.90 4.48
C TRP A 217 -8.25 -9.94 3.26
N GLN A 218 -7.87 -9.26 2.17
CA GLN A 218 -8.64 -9.17 0.93
C GLN A 218 -8.92 -10.56 0.33
N ALA A 219 -7.95 -11.48 0.39
CA ALA A 219 -8.13 -12.88 -0.04
C ALA A 219 -9.33 -13.61 0.61
N ARG A 220 -9.74 -13.19 1.82
CA ARG A 220 -10.93 -13.72 2.51
C ARG A 220 -12.15 -12.80 2.47
N ARG A 221 -12.01 -11.53 2.10
CA ARG A 221 -13.02 -10.48 2.34
C ARG A 221 -13.47 -9.72 1.08
N ALA A 222 -12.74 -9.78 -0.02
CA ALA A 222 -13.16 -9.17 -1.29
C ALA A 222 -14.50 -9.74 -1.75
N GLY A 223 -15.40 -8.87 -2.23
CA GLY A 223 -16.67 -9.25 -2.84
C GLY A 223 -16.48 -9.98 -4.16
N ASP A 224 -15.54 -9.49 -4.98
CA ASP A 224 -15.21 -10.09 -6.26
C ASP A 224 -14.41 -11.40 -6.08
N VAL A 225 -14.87 -12.45 -6.77
CA VAL A 225 -14.26 -13.78 -6.77
C VAL A 225 -12.82 -13.73 -7.29
N ALA A 226 -12.58 -13.03 -8.40
CA ALA A 226 -11.27 -12.98 -9.06
C ALA A 226 -10.23 -12.26 -8.19
N VAL A 227 -10.66 -11.26 -7.43
CA VAL A 227 -9.82 -10.52 -6.47
C VAL A 227 -9.42 -11.44 -5.30
N ARG A 228 -10.37 -12.21 -4.75
CA ARG A 228 -10.05 -13.21 -3.71
C ARG A 228 -9.06 -14.26 -4.20
N GLU A 229 -9.25 -14.80 -5.39
CA GLU A 229 -8.39 -15.85 -5.97
C GLU A 229 -6.97 -15.35 -6.27
N ALA A 230 -6.85 -14.15 -6.85
CA ALA A 230 -5.56 -13.50 -7.08
C ALA A 230 -4.81 -13.27 -5.75
N LEU A 231 -5.46 -12.64 -4.77
CA LEU A 231 -4.82 -12.30 -3.49
C LEU A 231 -4.60 -13.52 -2.58
N ALA A 232 -5.36 -14.59 -2.73
CA ALA A 232 -5.06 -15.89 -2.09
C ALA A 232 -3.77 -16.52 -2.64
N THR A 233 -3.44 -16.26 -3.90
CA THR A 233 -2.18 -16.70 -4.54
C THR A 233 -1.00 -15.81 -4.12
N ILE A 234 -1.23 -14.51 -3.97
CA ILE A 234 -0.20 -13.49 -3.66
C ILE A 234 0.15 -13.44 -2.17
N ALA A 235 -0.82 -13.51 -1.24
CA ALA A 235 -0.55 -13.34 0.20
C ALA A 235 0.53 -14.28 0.82
N PRO A 236 0.73 -15.54 0.35
CA PRO A 236 1.86 -16.37 0.78
C PRO A 236 3.23 -15.89 0.26
N ASP A 237 3.27 -15.14 -0.84
CA ASP A 237 4.45 -14.45 -1.37
C ASP A 237 4.77 -13.22 -0.50
N GLU A 238 3.81 -12.31 -0.29
CA GLU A 238 3.94 -11.14 0.61
C GLU A 238 4.46 -11.47 2.00
N LEU A 239 3.90 -12.53 2.61
CA LEU A 239 4.34 -12.99 3.94
C LEU A 239 5.83 -13.39 3.95
N ARG A 240 6.36 -13.89 2.83
CA ARG A 240 7.79 -14.21 2.70
C ARG A 240 8.66 -12.98 2.47
N HIS A 241 8.12 -11.93 1.88
CA HIS A 241 8.82 -10.66 1.71
C HIS A 241 8.93 -9.91 3.03
N ALA A 242 7.85 -9.83 3.81
CA ALA A 242 7.89 -9.40 5.21
C ALA A 242 8.90 -10.23 6.05
N GLU A 243 8.90 -11.56 5.92
CA GLU A 243 9.91 -12.44 6.58
C GLU A 243 11.36 -12.24 6.10
N LEU A 244 11.56 -11.67 4.90
CA LEU A 244 12.86 -11.29 4.35
C LEU A 244 13.30 -9.94 4.92
N SER A 245 12.44 -8.92 4.86
CA SER A 245 12.70 -7.58 5.38
C SER A 245 13.09 -7.58 6.85
N TRP A 246 12.39 -8.34 7.69
CA TRP A 246 12.77 -8.51 9.11
C TRP A 246 14.10 -9.27 9.30
N ALA A 247 14.48 -10.15 8.38
CA ALA A 247 15.77 -10.85 8.43
C ALA A 247 16.94 -9.97 7.95
N ILE A 248 16.70 -9.06 6.99
CA ILE A 248 17.65 -8.03 6.56
C ILE A 248 17.87 -7.03 7.68
N HIS A 249 16.79 -6.52 8.29
CA HIS A 249 16.85 -5.56 9.39
C HIS A 249 17.70 -6.06 10.55
N ALA A 250 17.48 -7.30 11.01
CA ALA A 250 18.32 -7.91 12.06
C ALA A 250 19.81 -8.01 11.65
N TRP A 251 20.09 -8.46 10.42
CA TRP A 251 21.47 -8.58 9.92
C TRP A 251 22.19 -7.22 9.76
N ALA A 252 21.44 -6.17 9.39
CA ALA A 252 21.97 -4.82 9.22
C ALA A 252 22.22 -4.14 10.57
N LEU A 253 21.27 -4.22 11.52
CA LEU A 253 21.45 -3.63 12.86
C LEU A 253 22.67 -4.21 13.59
N ASP A 254 22.95 -5.52 13.46
CA ASP A 254 24.15 -6.15 14.01
C ASP A 254 25.48 -5.51 13.54
N ARG A 255 25.46 -4.78 12.40
CA ARG A 255 26.62 -4.18 11.73
C ARG A 255 26.70 -2.65 11.86
N LEU A 256 25.61 -2.00 12.24
CA LEU A 256 25.56 -0.55 12.39
C LEU A 256 26.14 -0.09 13.74
N ALA A 257 26.66 1.13 13.79
CA ALA A 257 27.01 1.80 15.04
C ALA A 257 25.74 2.13 15.86
N PRO A 258 25.82 2.27 17.20
CA PRO A 258 24.64 2.51 18.05
C PRO A 258 23.76 3.69 17.60
N GLU A 259 24.39 4.77 17.14
CA GLU A 259 23.72 6.01 16.69
C GLU A 259 22.95 5.78 15.39
N ALA A 260 23.49 4.96 14.49
CA ALA A 260 22.83 4.55 13.25
C ALA A 260 21.68 3.57 13.51
N ARG A 261 21.82 2.65 14.49
CA ARG A 261 20.71 1.79 14.93
C ARG A 261 19.56 2.63 15.48
N ALA A 262 19.85 3.61 16.33
CA ALA A 262 18.84 4.49 16.92
C ALA A 262 18.04 5.25 15.83
N ARG A 263 18.69 5.72 14.77
CA ARG A 263 18.02 6.36 13.62
C ARG A 263 17.14 5.38 12.83
N VAL A 264 17.58 4.14 12.63
CA VAL A 264 16.80 3.08 11.94
C VAL A 264 15.58 2.66 12.77
N GLU A 265 15.73 2.57 14.09
CA GLU A 265 14.62 2.27 15.01
C GLU A 265 13.63 3.44 15.12
N GLU A 266 14.09 4.69 15.05
CA GLU A 266 13.23 5.88 14.99
C GLU A 266 12.44 5.93 13.69
N ALA A 267 13.09 5.72 12.54
CA ALA A 267 12.41 5.63 11.25
C ALA A 267 11.34 4.53 11.24
N GLN A 268 11.57 3.41 11.92
CA GLN A 268 10.55 2.36 12.10
C GLN A 268 9.37 2.81 12.97
N ARG A 269 9.61 3.55 14.07
CA ARG A 269 8.55 4.10 14.92
C ARG A 269 7.69 5.10 14.17
N GLU A 270 8.32 6.06 13.50
CA GLU A 270 7.63 7.07 12.69
C GLU A 270 6.86 6.45 11.53
N ALA A 271 7.39 5.40 10.89
CA ALA A 271 6.66 4.66 9.86
C ALA A 271 5.40 3.95 10.40
N TRP A 272 5.42 3.40 11.62
CA TRP A 272 4.20 2.86 12.24
C TRP A 272 3.20 3.96 12.58
N LEU A 273 3.65 5.12 13.07
CA LEU A 273 2.78 6.25 13.39
C LEU A 273 2.18 6.89 12.12
N ALA A 274 2.95 6.97 11.04
CA ALA A 274 2.45 7.35 9.71
C ALA A 274 1.38 6.35 9.26
N LEU A 275 1.67 5.05 9.30
CA LEU A 275 0.74 4.02 8.88
C LEU A 275 -0.57 3.99 9.70
N GLU A 276 -0.51 4.34 11.00
CA GLU A 276 -1.72 4.54 11.80
C GLU A 276 -2.57 5.74 11.32
N ARG A 277 -1.95 6.89 11.00
CA ARG A 277 -2.67 8.05 10.45
C ARG A 277 -3.27 7.72 9.09
N GLU A 278 -2.44 7.19 8.19
CA GLU A 278 -2.81 6.70 6.87
C GLU A 278 -4.04 5.81 6.94
N SER A 279 -4.01 4.78 7.80
CA SER A 279 -5.11 3.82 7.97
C SER A 279 -6.38 4.39 8.62
N ALA A 280 -6.32 5.55 9.26
CA ALA A 280 -7.45 6.20 9.93
C ALA A 280 -8.16 7.27 9.06
N GLU A 281 -7.37 8.02 8.29
CA GLU A 281 -7.78 9.20 7.51
C GLU A 281 -8.45 8.85 6.17
N SER A 282 -7.75 8.06 5.36
CA SER A 282 -8.25 6.79 4.86
C SER A 282 -9.71 6.82 4.31
N ARG A 283 -9.95 6.85 2.98
CA ARG A 283 -11.33 6.68 2.40
C ARG A 283 -11.43 6.00 1.03
N LEU A 284 -12.54 5.28 0.78
CA LEU A 284 -13.04 4.85 -0.55
C LEU A 284 -14.57 4.72 -0.52
N PRO A 285 -15.26 4.84 -1.68
CA PRO A 285 -16.68 4.48 -1.80
C PRO A 285 -16.93 3.03 -1.36
N GLU A 286 -18.03 2.79 -0.63
CA GLU A 286 -18.31 1.50 0.01
C GLU A 286 -18.27 0.32 -0.97
N HIS A 287 -18.85 0.49 -2.16
CA HIS A 287 -18.86 -0.56 -3.19
C HIS A 287 -17.44 -0.93 -3.64
N VAL A 288 -16.53 0.04 -3.80
CA VAL A 288 -15.12 -0.22 -4.17
C VAL A 288 -14.41 -0.96 -3.05
N ALA A 289 -14.55 -0.48 -1.81
CA ALA A 289 -13.95 -1.12 -0.64
C ALA A 289 -14.44 -2.57 -0.47
N ARG A 290 -15.75 -2.82 -0.69
CA ARG A 290 -16.35 -4.16 -0.65
C ARG A 290 -15.81 -5.07 -1.75
N GLU A 291 -15.85 -4.65 -3.02
CA GLU A 291 -15.39 -5.50 -4.12
C GLU A 291 -13.89 -5.78 -4.06
N ALA A 292 -13.07 -4.79 -3.70
CA ALA A 292 -11.63 -4.96 -3.47
C ALA A 292 -11.29 -5.69 -2.15
N GLY A 293 -12.24 -5.77 -1.21
CA GLY A 293 -12.08 -6.42 0.08
C GLY A 293 -11.28 -5.64 1.10
N LEU A 294 -11.07 -4.34 0.89
CA LEU A 294 -10.31 -3.50 1.81
C LEU A 294 -11.06 -3.34 3.15
N PRO A 295 -10.34 -3.31 4.28
CA PRO A 295 -10.95 -3.06 5.58
C PRO A 295 -11.52 -1.63 5.66
N ALA A 296 -12.46 -1.45 6.57
CA ALA A 296 -12.84 -0.13 7.07
C ALA A 296 -11.64 0.52 7.80
N PRO A 297 -11.60 1.85 7.98
CA PRO A 297 -10.43 2.53 8.53
C PRO A 297 -10.29 2.32 10.04
N ASP A 298 -11.39 2.23 10.77
CA ASP A 298 -11.39 1.82 12.18
C ASP A 298 -10.82 0.41 12.35
N VAL A 299 -11.14 -0.49 11.43
CA VAL A 299 -10.60 -1.86 11.35
C VAL A 299 -9.13 -1.85 10.91
N ALA A 300 -8.75 -1.06 9.90
CA ALA A 300 -7.38 -0.93 9.42
C ALA A 300 -6.45 -0.39 10.53
N LEU A 301 -6.86 0.68 11.19
CA LEU A 301 -6.19 1.26 12.35
C LEU A 301 -6.03 0.25 13.49
N GLN A 302 -7.08 -0.55 13.79
CA GLN A 302 -6.99 -1.63 14.76
C GLN A 302 -5.99 -2.72 14.34
N LEU A 303 -5.99 -3.12 13.07
CA LEU A 303 -5.04 -4.09 12.51
C LEU A 303 -3.60 -3.60 12.62
N VAL A 304 -3.31 -2.35 12.24
CA VAL A 304 -1.98 -1.71 12.36
C VAL A 304 -1.55 -1.66 13.84
N ARG A 305 -2.42 -1.18 14.73
CA ARG A 305 -2.13 -1.08 16.17
C ARG A 305 -1.87 -2.42 16.83
N GLU A 306 -2.63 -3.45 16.50
CA GLU A 306 -2.40 -4.81 17.01
C GLU A 306 -1.14 -5.45 16.40
N LEU A 307 -0.86 -5.19 15.12
CA LEU A 307 0.34 -5.65 14.42
C LEU A 307 1.61 -5.05 15.04
N ALA A 308 1.66 -3.71 15.16
CA ALA A 308 2.77 -2.97 15.77
C ALA A 308 3.02 -3.44 17.22
N ARG A 309 1.98 -3.47 18.07
CA ARG A 309 2.09 -3.99 19.46
C ARG A 309 2.57 -5.43 19.51
N SER A 310 2.03 -6.31 18.66
CA SER A 310 2.42 -7.71 18.61
C SER A 310 3.87 -7.93 18.18
N LEU A 311 4.41 -7.07 17.30
CA LEU A 311 5.78 -7.14 16.83
C LEU A 311 6.77 -6.58 17.87
N ALA A 312 6.43 -5.44 18.50
CA ALA A 312 7.19 -4.86 19.60
C ALA A 312 7.31 -5.82 20.81
N ALA A 313 6.20 -6.44 21.24
CA ALA A 313 6.15 -7.34 22.39
C ALA A 313 7.00 -8.62 22.26
N GLY A 314 7.37 -9.03 21.04
CA GLY A 314 8.33 -10.13 20.83
C GLY A 314 9.76 -9.68 20.55
N GLY A 315 10.03 -8.37 20.48
CA GLY A 315 11.38 -7.80 20.49
C GLY A 315 12.00 -7.80 21.88
N THR A 316 11.21 -7.48 22.91
CA THR A 316 11.65 -7.37 24.32
C THR A 316 12.04 -8.70 24.98
N ALA A 317 11.71 -9.85 24.37
CA ALA A 317 12.09 -11.18 24.86
C ALA A 317 13.54 -11.60 24.53
N ARG A 318 14.43 -10.63 24.31
CA ARG A 318 15.87 -10.76 24.07
C ARG A 318 16.62 -9.55 24.67
N ALA A 319 16.55 -9.44 25.99
CA ALA A 319 17.49 -8.72 26.83
C ALA A 319 17.98 -9.69 27.91
#